data_AF-A0A535KQ43-F1
#
_entry.id   AF-A0A535KQ43-F1
#
_cell.length_a   1.000
_cell.length_b   1.000
_cell.length_c   1.000
_cell.angle_alpha   90.00
_cell.angle_beta   90.00
_cell.angle_gamma   90.00
#
_symmetry.space_group_name_H-M   'P 1'
#
loop_
_entity.id
_entity.type
_entity.pdbx_description
1 polymer ?
#
loop_
_entity_poly.entity_id
_entity_poly.type
_entity_poly.pdbx_seq_one_letter_code
_entity_poly.pdbx_strand_id
1 'polypeptide(L)'
;MLASKSMHSSEHNCSNEIFWQKLYSLLRPLVKRWVYSSHVPSWKGQEDDVVEDIVQEAITRLFQYSQRAERGEVVPIETIEHMIKVVALNYCRDLKRRERRLLRSIDDEWSYGEHVDSTNTVDPAEIAIDKAFQEWLFERLSLEIVKFPKKQRNALLIDLAHRMHFAVRPSSLQRAFLRRGIRLQDFRAPAPKNLLERGRHAANLNLAYKRIANFCV
;
A
#
# COMPACT_ATOMS: atom_id res chain seq x y z
N MET A 1 36.23 38.77 21.78
CA MET A 1 35.31 37.72 22.23
C MET A 1 34.26 37.50 21.16
N LEU A 2 34.30 36.29 20.59
CA LEU A 2 33.38 35.54 19.73
C LEU A 2 32.08 36.19 19.22
N ALA A 3 31.94 36.18 17.89
CA ALA A 3 30.64 35.99 17.23
C ALA A 3 30.83 35.01 16.07
N SER A 4 31.07 33.73 16.40
CA SER A 4 30.96 32.63 15.46
C SER A 4 29.49 32.26 15.32
N LYS A 5 28.82 32.81 14.30
CA LYS A 5 27.46 32.42 13.92
C LYS A 5 27.44 32.22 12.41
N SER A 6 26.84 31.11 11.99
CA SER A 6 26.61 30.67 10.60
C SER A 6 27.63 29.68 10.01
N MET A 7 27.63 28.45 10.54
CA MET A 7 28.11 27.26 9.80
C MET A 7 27.19 26.02 9.95
N HIS A 8 26.00 26.16 10.54
CA HIS A 8 25.06 25.03 10.78
C HIS A 8 23.86 24.95 9.81
N SER A 9 23.75 25.85 8.82
CA SER A 9 22.64 25.84 7.85
C SER A 9 22.92 24.95 6.61
N SER A 10 24.20 24.75 6.25
CA SER A 10 24.59 24.07 5.01
C SER A 10 24.51 22.54 5.09
N GLU A 11 24.75 21.95 6.26
CA GLU A 11 24.78 20.49 6.42
C GLU A 11 23.38 19.85 6.37
N HIS A 12 22.35 20.58 6.84
CA HIS A 12 20.96 20.10 6.86
C HIS A 12 20.33 20.03 5.46
N ASN A 13 20.73 20.91 4.54
CA ASN A 13 20.23 20.91 3.16
C ASN A 13 20.83 19.79 2.31
N CYS A 14 22.13 19.50 2.47
CA CYS A 14 22.80 18.44 1.71
C CYS A 14 22.26 17.04 2.06
N SER A 15 21.99 16.78 3.34
CA SER A 15 21.40 15.52 3.79
C SER A 15 20.02 15.26 3.20
N ASN A 16 19.18 16.30 3.11
CA ASN A 16 17.86 16.21 2.49
C ASN A 16 17.95 15.97 0.97
N GLU A 17 18.86 16.65 0.28
CA GLU A 17 19.03 16.47 -1.17
C GLU A 17 19.48 15.04 -1.53
N ILE A 18 20.46 14.49 -0.81
CA ILE A 18 20.92 13.10 -0.98
C ILE A 18 19.76 12.11 -0.73
N PHE A 19 18.93 12.39 0.27
CA PHE A 19 17.78 11.56 0.59
C PHE A 19 16.75 11.50 -0.56
N TRP A 20 16.37 12.65 -1.12
CA TRP A 20 15.42 12.70 -2.25
C TRP A 20 16.01 12.09 -3.52
N GLN A 21 17.30 12.32 -3.79
CA GLN A 21 18.00 11.67 -4.91
C GLN A 21 18.01 10.15 -4.78
N LYS A 22 18.19 9.61 -3.56
CA LYS A 22 18.12 8.16 -3.29
C LYS A 22 16.73 7.61 -3.60
N LEU A 23 15.66 8.30 -3.15
CA LEU A 23 14.29 7.89 -3.42
C LEU A 23 13.97 7.93 -4.91
N TYR A 24 14.39 8.98 -5.61
CA TYR A 24 14.23 9.12 -7.05
C TYR A 24 14.94 7.97 -7.80
N SER A 25 16.19 7.68 -7.45
CA SER A 25 16.98 6.59 -8.02
C SER A 25 16.36 5.20 -7.78
N LEU A 26 15.69 5.03 -6.64
CA LEU A 26 14.96 3.81 -6.29
C LEU A 26 13.65 3.68 -7.07
N LEU A 27 12.93 4.78 -7.29
CA LEU A 27 11.61 4.77 -7.91
C LEU A 27 11.67 4.64 -9.43
N ARG A 28 12.54 5.40 -10.07
CA ARG A 28 12.61 5.54 -11.53
C ARG A 28 12.66 4.20 -12.28
N PRO A 29 13.54 3.23 -11.94
CA PRO A 29 13.55 1.94 -12.65
C PRO A 29 12.27 1.11 -12.43
N LEU A 30 11.64 1.24 -11.25
CA LEU A 30 10.37 0.55 -10.95
C LEU A 30 9.23 1.12 -11.78
N VAL A 31 9.11 2.45 -11.79
CA VAL A 31 8.09 3.17 -12.55
C VAL A 31 8.28 2.95 -14.05
N LYS A 32 9.53 2.99 -14.54
CA LYS A 32 9.87 2.66 -15.93
C LYS A 32 9.35 1.28 -16.30
N ARG A 33 9.60 0.26 -15.48
CA ARG A 33 9.03 -1.07 -15.73
C ARG A 33 7.49 -1.04 -15.79
N TRP A 34 6.81 -0.33 -14.90
CA TRP A 34 5.34 -0.22 -14.91
C TRP A 34 4.81 0.47 -16.16
N VAL A 35 5.43 1.57 -16.60
CA VAL A 35 5.00 2.33 -17.79
C VAL A 35 5.15 1.46 -19.04
N TYR A 36 6.32 0.84 -19.25
CA TYR A 36 6.57 0.01 -20.42
C TYR A 36 5.70 -1.25 -20.47
N SER A 37 5.37 -1.84 -19.30
CA SER A 37 4.46 -3.01 -19.21
C SER A 37 2.98 -2.66 -19.29
N SER A 38 2.62 -1.36 -19.26
CA SER A 38 1.22 -0.95 -19.19
C SER A 38 0.49 -0.93 -20.53
N HIS A 39 1.22 -1.01 -21.65
CA HIS A 39 0.68 -1.06 -23.01
C HIS A 39 -0.40 0.01 -23.31
N VAL A 40 -0.25 1.21 -22.74
CA VAL A 40 -1.15 2.33 -22.98
C VAL A 40 -0.77 3.01 -24.31
N PRO A 41 -1.65 3.03 -25.32
CA PRO A 41 -1.27 3.52 -26.65
C PRO A 41 -0.80 4.98 -26.65
N SER A 42 -1.45 5.85 -25.88
CA SER A 42 -1.10 7.27 -25.77
C SER A 42 0.25 7.53 -25.09
N TRP A 43 0.82 6.55 -24.39
CA TRP A 43 2.14 6.68 -23.76
C TRP A 43 3.28 6.29 -24.69
N LYS A 44 2.99 5.70 -25.85
CA LYS A 44 4.01 5.19 -26.75
C LYS A 44 4.82 6.35 -27.35
N GLY A 45 6.14 6.32 -27.17
CA GLY A 45 7.05 7.40 -27.55
C GLY A 45 7.15 8.54 -26.54
N GLN A 46 6.39 8.48 -25.44
CA GLN A 46 6.42 9.43 -24.32
C GLN A 46 6.67 8.69 -23.00
N GLU A 47 7.19 7.46 -23.05
CA GLU A 47 7.28 6.61 -21.87
C GLU A 47 8.18 7.22 -20.80
N ASP A 48 9.31 7.81 -21.20
CA ASP A 48 10.22 8.44 -20.25
C ASP A 48 9.59 9.68 -19.60
N ASP A 49 8.82 10.49 -20.33
CA ASP A 49 8.09 11.64 -19.76
C ASP A 49 7.03 11.19 -18.76
N VAL A 50 6.25 10.15 -19.10
CA VAL A 50 5.26 9.56 -18.18
C VAL A 50 5.94 8.98 -16.93
N VAL A 51 7.14 8.38 -17.09
CA VAL A 51 7.93 7.91 -15.95
C VAL A 51 8.32 9.07 -15.05
N GLU A 52 8.84 10.15 -15.61
CA GLU A 52 9.23 11.34 -14.85
C GLU A 52 8.03 11.94 -14.11
N ASP A 53 6.89 12.10 -14.78
CA ASP A 53 5.65 12.61 -14.18
C ASP A 53 5.22 11.77 -12.97
N ILE A 54 5.24 10.43 -13.09
CA ILE A 54 4.86 9.55 -11.99
C ILE A 54 5.85 9.64 -10.84
N VAL A 55 7.16 9.66 -11.13
CA VAL A 55 8.20 9.75 -10.09
C VAL A 55 8.11 11.09 -9.36
N GLN A 56 8.00 12.19 -10.10
CA GLN A 56 7.93 13.53 -9.55
C GLN A 56 6.66 13.74 -8.72
N GLU A 57 5.51 13.28 -9.20
CA GLU A 57 4.26 13.36 -8.44
C GLU A 57 4.35 12.54 -7.14
N ALA A 58 4.95 11.35 -7.20
CA ALA A 58 5.09 10.49 -6.02
C ALA A 58 5.99 11.12 -4.95
N ILE A 59 7.14 11.68 -5.36
CA ILE A 59 8.04 12.43 -4.47
C ILE A 59 7.34 13.65 -3.89
N THR A 60 6.65 14.43 -4.73
CA THR A 60 5.95 15.66 -4.32
C THR A 60 4.88 15.36 -3.26
N ARG A 61 4.05 14.33 -3.49
CA ARG A 61 3.05 13.89 -2.50
C ARG A 61 3.67 13.38 -1.21
N LEU A 62 4.78 12.65 -1.30
CA LEU A 62 5.48 12.16 -0.12
C LEU A 62 6.05 13.32 0.71
N PHE A 63 6.64 14.32 0.06
CA PHE A 63 7.15 15.53 0.70
C PHE A 63 6.04 16.33 1.37
N GLN A 64 4.91 16.54 0.69
CA GLN A 64 3.74 17.20 1.30
C GLN A 64 3.22 16.42 2.50
N TYR A 65 3.20 15.08 2.41
CA TYR A 65 2.81 14.24 3.53
C TYR A 65 3.79 14.37 4.71
N SER A 66 5.10 14.32 4.47
CA SER A 66 6.11 14.43 5.54
C SER A 66 6.00 15.77 6.25
N GLN A 67 5.81 16.87 5.52
CA GLN A 67 5.56 18.19 6.13
C GLN A 67 4.30 18.22 7.00
N ARG A 68 3.22 17.57 6.56
CA ARG A 68 1.98 17.47 7.36
C ARG A 68 2.18 16.62 8.61
N ALA A 69 3.01 15.57 8.53
CA ALA A 69 3.35 14.73 9.67
C ALA A 69 4.20 15.47 10.70
N GLU A 70 5.17 16.27 10.25
CA GLU A 70 5.99 17.14 11.12
C GLU A 70 5.12 18.17 11.87
N ARG A 71 4.05 18.66 11.23
CA ARG A 71 3.05 19.54 11.87
C ARG A 71 2.05 18.81 12.77
N GLY A 72 2.10 17.48 12.83
CA GLY A 72 1.18 16.65 13.62
C GLY A 72 -0.24 16.55 13.04
N GLU A 73 -0.45 16.94 11.79
CA GLU A 73 -1.77 16.86 11.11
C GLU A 73 -2.10 15.42 10.67
N VAL A 74 -1.07 14.65 10.35
CA VAL A 74 -1.16 13.25 9.93
C VAL A 74 -0.14 12.42 10.69
N VAL A 75 -0.35 11.10 10.70
CA VAL A 75 0.56 10.20 11.41
C VAL A 75 1.89 10.10 10.64
N PRO A 76 3.06 10.18 11.31
CA PRO A 76 4.37 10.03 10.68
C PRO A 76 4.53 8.73 9.89
N ILE A 77 5.30 8.79 8.81
CA ILE A 77 5.56 7.63 7.95
C ILE A 77 6.66 6.77 8.60
N GLU A 78 6.39 5.50 8.93
CA GLU A 78 7.43 4.60 9.43
C GLU A 78 8.41 4.16 8.32
N THR A 79 7.92 3.98 7.08
CA THR A 79 8.71 3.45 5.97
C THR A 79 8.55 4.28 4.69
N ILE A 80 9.33 5.35 4.57
CA ILE A 80 9.29 6.28 3.44
C ILE A 80 9.48 5.57 2.09
N GLU A 81 10.44 4.65 1.99
CA GLU A 81 10.69 3.87 0.75
C GLU A 81 9.49 3.01 0.33
N HIS A 82 8.67 2.58 1.29
CA HIS A 82 7.45 1.84 1.00
C HIS A 82 6.31 2.78 0.59
N MET A 83 6.10 3.84 1.36
CA MET A 83 5.06 4.84 1.10
C MET A 83 5.19 5.43 -0.30
N ILE A 84 6.41 5.80 -0.71
CA ILE A 84 6.64 6.37 -2.05
C ILE A 84 6.30 5.38 -3.19
N LYS A 85 6.56 4.09 -3.00
CA LYS A 85 6.19 3.05 -3.98
C LYS A 85 4.67 2.92 -4.09
N VAL A 86 3.96 2.96 -2.96
CA VAL A 86 2.49 2.92 -2.92
C VAL A 86 1.89 4.14 -3.62
N VAL A 87 2.41 5.33 -3.33
CA VAL A 87 1.95 6.57 -3.96
C VAL A 87 2.16 6.50 -5.48
N ALA A 88 3.37 6.13 -5.94
CA ALA A 88 3.68 6.01 -7.35
C ALA A 88 2.81 4.97 -8.07
N LEU A 89 2.60 3.80 -7.47
CA LEU A 89 1.77 2.75 -8.05
C LEU A 89 0.32 3.19 -8.18
N ASN A 90 -0.23 3.82 -7.14
CA ASN A 90 -1.60 4.33 -7.16
C ASN A 90 -1.76 5.41 -8.23
N TYR A 91 -0.80 6.34 -8.33
CA TYR A 91 -0.83 7.38 -9.35
C TYR A 91 -0.73 6.81 -10.77
N CYS A 92 0.18 5.85 -11.01
CA CYS A 92 0.26 5.12 -12.28
C CYS A 92 -1.07 4.45 -12.64
N ARG A 93 -1.71 3.76 -11.68
CA ARG A 93 -3.03 3.14 -11.87
C ARG A 93 -4.11 4.17 -12.20
N ASP A 94 -4.06 5.34 -11.57
CA ASP A 94 -5.02 6.42 -11.83
C ASP A 94 -4.84 7.04 -13.22
N LEU A 95 -3.60 7.23 -13.67
CA LEU A 95 -3.32 7.64 -15.05
C LEU A 95 -3.86 6.60 -16.04
N LYS A 96 -3.60 5.30 -15.84
CA LYS A 96 -4.17 4.23 -16.68
C LYS A 96 -5.70 4.21 -16.70
N ARG A 97 -6.33 4.51 -15.56
CA ARG A 97 -7.80 4.62 -15.48
C ARG A 97 -8.30 5.84 -16.26
N ARG A 98 -7.59 6.96 -16.20
CA ARG A 98 -7.92 8.18 -16.94
C ARG A 98 -7.83 7.95 -18.45
N GLU A 99 -6.73 7.37 -18.93
CA GLU A 99 -6.53 7.06 -20.35
C GLU A 99 -7.63 6.14 -20.89
N ARG A 100 -7.99 5.09 -20.16
CA ARG A 100 -9.09 4.20 -20.55
C ARG A 100 -10.44 4.89 -20.66
N ARG A 101 -10.70 5.89 -19.81
CA ARG A 101 -11.93 6.69 -19.90
C ARG A 101 -11.94 7.60 -21.12
N LEU A 102 -10.77 8.15 -21.49
CA LEU A 102 -10.63 8.98 -22.69
C LEU A 102 -10.85 8.15 -23.96
N LEU A 103 -10.28 6.95 -24.04
CA LEU A 103 -10.45 6.07 -25.20
C LEU A 103 -11.90 5.61 -25.39
N ARG A 104 -12.61 5.26 -24.30
CA ARG A 104 -14.03 4.89 -24.38
C ARG A 104 -14.91 6.02 -24.95
N SER A 105 -14.59 7.27 -24.65
CA SER A 105 -15.34 8.41 -25.18
C SER A 105 -15.08 8.68 -26.66
N ILE A 106 -13.95 8.20 -27.21
CA ILE A 106 -13.62 8.34 -28.63
C ILE A 106 -14.22 7.18 -29.45
N ASP A 107 -14.24 5.96 -28.90
CA ASP A 107 -14.83 4.79 -29.56
C ASP A 107 -16.36 4.91 -29.75
N ASP A 108 -17.06 5.56 -28.81
CA ASP A 108 -18.51 5.81 -28.92
C ASP A 108 -18.87 6.77 -30.07
N GLU A 109 -17.90 7.55 -30.58
CA GLU A 109 -18.11 8.52 -31.66
C GLU A 109 -17.74 7.95 -33.06
N TRP A 110 -17.04 6.80 -33.13
CA TRP A 110 -16.47 6.26 -34.38
C TRP A 110 -16.65 4.74 -34.64
N SER A 111 -17.44 3.98 -33.88
CA SER A 111 -17.51 2.51 -34.09
C SER A 111 -18.61 2.03 -35.05
N TYR A 112 -18.22 1.81 -36.32
CA TYR A 112 -18.62 0.63 -37.12
C TYR A 112 -17.33 -0.12 -37.46
N GLY A 113 -16.91 -1.09 -36.64
CA GLY A 113 -15.81 -1.99 -37.01
C GLY A 113 -15.13 -2.69 -35.84
N GLU A 114 -15.43 -3.98 -35.69
CA GLU A 114 -14.70 -5.02 -34.93
C GLU A 114 -14.03 -4.61 -33.61
N HIS A 115 -14.78 -4.79 -32.53
CA HIS A 115 -14.23 -4.89 -31.18
C HIS A 115 -13.34 -6.13 -31.04
N VAL A 116 -12.04 -5.96 -31.24
CA VAL A 116 -11.05 -6.82 -30.58
C VAL A 116 -11.03 -6.40 -29.12
N ASP A 117 -11.86 -7.07 -28.32
CA ASP A 117 -11.87 -6.95 -26.86
C ASP A 117 -10.48 -7.33 -26.33
N SER A 118 -9.62 -6.33 -26.19
CA SER A 118 -8.30 -6.46 -25.55
C SER A 118 -8.52 -6.60 -24.05
N THR A 119 -9.02 -7.78 -23.68
CA THR A 119 -9.26 -8.18 -22.30
C THR A 119 -7.95 -8.11 -21.52
N ASN A 120 -7.82 -7.10 -20.66
CA ASN A 120 -7.43 -7.25 -19.26
C ASN A 120 -6.25 -8.20 -18.95
N THR A 121 -5.16 -8.17 -19.73
CA THR A 121 -3.94 -8.91 -19.37
C THR A 121 -3.29 -8.20 -18.19
N VAL A 122 -3.69 -8.59 -16.97
CA VAL A 122 -3.02 -8.20 -15.74
C VAL A 122 -1.59 -8.73 -15.82
N ASP A 123 -0.60 -7.84 -15.78
CA ASP A 123 0.82 -8.21 -15.87
C ASP A 123 1.16 -9.25 -14.77
N PRO A 124 1.62 -10.46 -15.13
CA PRO A 124 2.03 -11.48 -14.17
C PRO A 124 3.08 -10.97 -13.18
N ALA A 125 3.93 -10.02 -13.58
CA ALA A 125 4.90 -9.40 -12.69
C ALA A 125 4.26 -8.45 -11.67
N GLU A 126 3.23 -7.69 -12.04
CA GLU A 126 2.45 -6.85 -11.11
C GLU A 126 1.76 -7.74 -10.06
N ILE A 127 1.16 -8.86 -10.50
CA ILE A 127 0.56 -9.85 -9.59
C ILE A 127 1.62 -10.42 -8.64
N ALA A 128 2.83 -10.72 -9.14
CA ALA A 128 3.91 -11.27 -8.33
C ALA A 128 4.39 -10.26 -7.26
N ILE A 129 4.53 -8.99 -7.63
CA ILE A 129 4.93 -7.92 -6.69
C ILE A 129 3.85 -7.71 -5.63
N ASP A 130 2.59 -7.59 -6.02
CA ASP A 130 1.48 -7.38 -5.08
C ASP A 130 1.34 -8.58 -4.13
N LYS A 131 1.49 -9.81 -4.63
CA LYS A 131 1.49 -11.02 -3.78
C LYS A 131 2.67 -11.06 -2.83
N ALA A 132 3.88 -10.74 -3.28
CA ALA A 132 5.07 -10.69 -2.44
C ALA A 132 4.92 -9.64 -1.33
N PHE A 133 4.35 -8.48 -1.66
CA PHE A 133 4.05 -7.44 -0.69
C PHE A 133 3.00 -7.89 0.33
N GLN A 134 1.88 -8.46 -0.11
CA GLN A 134 0.86 -9.01 0.78
C GLN A 134 1.42 -10.09 1.70
N GLU A 135 2.25 -11.00 1.17
CA GLU A 135 2.91 -12.02 1.98
C GLU A 135 3.80 -11.43 3.06
N TRP A 136 4.63 -10.44 2.72
CA TRP A 136 5.47 -9.73 3.69
C TRP A 136 4.65 -9.00 4.76
N LEU A 137 3.60 -8.27 4.35
CA LEU A 137 2.74 -7.53 5.26
C LEU A 137 2.03 -8.47 6.24
N PHE A 138 1.46 -9.57 5.73
CA PHE A 138 0.78 -10.54 6.59
C PHE A 138 1.74 -11.26 7.53
N GLU A 139 2.98 -11.52 7.10
CA GLU A 139 4.01 -12.04 7.99
C GLU A 139 4.27 -11.10 9.16
N ARG A 140 4.52 -9.82 8.86
CA ARG A 140 4.81 -8.79 9.85
C ARG A 140 3.61 -8.56 10.78
N LEU A 141 2.38 -8.55 10.25
CA LEU A 141 1.16 -8.45 11.06
C LEU A 141 0.93 -9.66 11.96
N SER A 142 1.17 -10.87 11.44
CA SER A 142 1.01 -12.10 12.23
C SER A 142 1.92 -12.10 13.46
N LEU A 143 3.16 -11.59 13.32
CA LEU A 143 4.12 -11.44 14.42
C LEU A 143 3.61 -10.53 15.52
N GLU A 144 3.04 -9.39 15.15
CA GLU A 144 2.54 -8.44 16.14
C GLU A 144 1.23 -8.87 16.79
N ILE A 145 0.30 -9.41 16.01
CA ILE A 145 -0.99 -9.85 16.53
C ILE A 145 -0.82 -10.94 17.58
N VAL A 146 0.21 -11.80 17.46
CA VAL A 146 0.56 -12.79 18.49
C VAL A 146 0.85 -12.14 19.84
N LYS A 147 1.47 -10.96 19.85
CA LYS A 147 1.85 -10.21 21.07
C LYS A 147 0.68 -9.45 21.70
N PHE A 148 -0.46 -9.33 21.01
CA PHE A 148 -1.61 -8.59 21.54
C PHE A 148 -2.14 -9.23 22.82
N PRO A 149 -2.74 -8.45 23.74
CA PRO A 149 -3.45 -9.00 24.89
C PRO A 149 -4.47 -10.05 24.44
N LYS A 150 -4.51 -11.19 25.14
CA LYS A 150 -5.29 -12.39 24.72
C LYS A 150 -6.72 -12.08 24.28
N LYS A 151 -7.42 -11.18 24.99
CA LYS A 151 -8.80 -10.79 24.66
C LYS A 151 -8.91 -10.01 23.35
N GLN A 152 -7.97 -9.09 23.08
CA GLN A 152 -7.91 -8.30 21.85
C GLN A 152 -7.50 -9.19 20.67
N ARG A 153 -6.47 -10.01 20.86
CA ARG A 153 -6.04 -11.00 19.87
C ARG A 153 -7.18 -11.92 19.47
N ASN A 154 -7.86 -12.53 20.44
CA ASN A 154 -8.96 -13.44 20.15
C ASN A 154 -10.13 -12.74 19.45
N ALA A 155 -10.50 -11.52 19.88
CA ALA A 155 -11.57 -10.78 19.22
C ALA A 155 -11.26 -10.53 17.74
N LEU A 156 -10.03 -10.11 17.44
CA LEU A 156 -9.55 -9.90 16.08
C LEU A 156 -9.53 -11.20 15.26
N LEU A 157 -8.99 -12.29 15.82
CA LEU A 157 -8.90 -13.57 15.10
C LEU A 157 -10.29 -14.15 14.78
N ILE A 158 -11.27 -13.95 15.66
CA ILE A 158 -12.67 -14.33 15.41
C ILE A 158 -13.24 -13.50 14.24
N ASP A 159 -13.08 -12.18 14.28
CA ASP A 159 -13.56 -11.30 13.20
C ASP A 159 -12.91 -11.66 11.85
N LEU A 160 -11.59 -11.86 11.83
CA LEU A 160 -10.89 -12.34 10.64
C LEU A 160 -11.44 -13.68 10.16
N ALA A 161 -11.63 -14.65 11.05
CA ALA A 161 -12.14 -15.97 10.69
C ALA A 161 -13.58 -15.94 10.14
N HIS A 162 -14.41 -14.99 10.58
CA HIS A 162 -15.77 -14.79 10.04
C HIS A 162 -15.77 -14.15 8.65
N ARG A 163 -14.83 -13.24 8.39
CA ARG A 163 -14.71 -12.57 7.07
C ARG A 163 -13.95 -13.41 6.04
N MET A 164 -13.28 -14.47 6.47
CA MET A 164 -12.47 -15.31 5.61
C MET A 164 -13.23 -16.50 5.01
N HIS A 165 -12.93 -16.75 3.74
CA HIS A 165 -13.20 -18.02 3.08
C HIS A 165 -12.00 -18.97 3.25
N PHE A 166 -12.26 -20.18 3.74
CA PHE A 166 -11.24 -21.21 3.95
C PHE A 166 -11.31 -22.21 2.78
N ALA A 167 -10.50 -21.95 1.75
CA ALA A 167 -10.35 -22.87 0.61
C ALA A 167 -9.34 -23.99 0.92
N VAL A 168 -9.23 -24.97 0.01
CA VAL A 168 -8.26 -26.08 0.10
C VAL A 168 -6.82 -25.56 0.17
N ARG A 169 -6.49 -24.52 -0.60
CA ARG A 169 -5.19 -23.84 -0.53
C ARG A 169 -5.26 -22.65 0.42
N PRO A 170 -4.39 -22.58 1.46
CA PRO A 170 -4.39 -21.46 2.37
C PRO A 170 -3.97 -20.15 1.68
N SER A 171 -4.70 -19.06 1.97
CA SER A 171 -4.32 -17.71 1.55
C SER A 171 -3.01 -17.26 2.21
N SER A 172 -2.39 -16.19 1.68
CA SER A 172 -1.17 -15.62 2.25
C SER A 172 -1.34 -15.23 3.73
N LEU A 173 -2.50 -14.70 4.11
CA LEU A 173 -2.83 -14.39 5.50
C LEU A 173 -2.93 -15.64 6.37
N GLN A 174 -3.59 -16.70 5.88
CA GLN A 174 -3.66 -17.98 6.59
C GLN A 174 -2.28 -18.59 6.78
N ARG A 175 -1.43 -18.58 5.75
CA ARG A 175 -0.05 -19.08 5.85
C ARG A 175 0.77 -18.33 6.89
N ALA A 176 0.64 -17.00 6.94
CA ALA A 176 1.33 -16.18 7.94
C ALA A 176 0.93 -16.57 9.37
N PHE A 177 -0.36 -16.69 9.67
CA PHE A 177 -0.81 -17.14 10.99
C PHE A 177 -0.45 -18.58 11.32
N LEU A 178 -0.50 -19.50 10.35
CA LEU A 178 -0.09 -20.89 10.53
C LEU A 178 1.37 -21.01 10.95
N ARG A 179 2.27 -20.20 10.38
CA ARG A 179 3.68 -20.14 10.79
C ARG A 179 3.87 -19.66 12.23
N ARG A 180 2.85 -19.00 12.81
CA ARG A 180 2.81 -18.60 14.23
C ARG A 180 2.08 -19.61 15.11
N GLY A 181 1.76 -20.79 14.59
CA GLY A 181 0.99 -21.81 15.31
C GLY A 181 -0.48 -21.45 15.50
N ILE A 182 -1.00 -20.46 14.76
CA ILE A 182 -2.40 -20.01 14.84
C ILE A 182 -3.15 -20.52 13.62
N ARG A 183 -4.11 -21.41 13.85
CA ARG A 183 -5.07 -21.86 12.86
C ARG A 183 -6.32 -20.99 12.93
N LEU A 184 -6.50 -20.07 11.97
CA LEU A 184 -7.63 -19.15 11.94
C LEU A 184 -9.00 -19.87 11.90
N GLN A 185 -9.07 -21.06 11.33
CA GLN A 185 -10.27 -21.91 11.32
C GLN A 185 -10.81 -22.17 12.72
N ASP A 186 -9.91 -22.32 13.71
CA ASP A 186 -10.28 -22.64 15.09
C ASP A 186 -10.99 -21.46 15.79
N PHE A 187 -10.98 -20.27 15.17
CA PHE A 187 -11.64 -19.06 15.65
C PHE A 187 -13.00 -18.80 14.99
N ARG A 188 -13.52 -19.71 14.16
CA ARG A 188 -14.92 -19.67 13.65
C ARG A 188 -15.96 -20.02 14.73
N ALA A 189 -15.75 -19.57 15.97
CA ALA A 189 -16.74 -19.72 17.01
C ALA A 189 -17.98 -18.86 16.67
N PRO A 190 -19.20 -19.29 17.05
CA PRO A 190 -20.38 -18.45 16.93
C PRO A 190 -20.20 -17.16 17.73
N ALA A 191 -20.66 -16.04 17.16
CA ALA A 191 -20.59 -14.74 17.83
C ALA A 191 -21.29 -14.79 19.20
N PRO A 192 -20.83 -13.99 20.20
CA PRO A 192 -21.44 -13.99 21.52
C PRO A 192 -22.92 -13.65 21.44
N LYS A 193 -23.79 -14.48 22.04
CA LYS A 193 -25.24 -14.29 22.01
C LYS A 193 -25.71 -13.21 22.98
N ASN A 194 -24.96 -12.99 24.06
CA ASN A 194 -25.28 -12.02 25.09
C ASN A 194 -24.84 -10.60 24.69
N LEU A 195 -25.73 -9.60 24.84
CA LEU A 195 -25.44 -8.19 24.57
C LEU A 195 -24.19 -7.68 25.29
N LEU A 196 -23.98 -8.10 26.54
CA LEU A 196 -22.85 -7.65 27.35
C LEU A 196 -21.53 -8.24 26.83
N GLU A 197 -21.55 -9.49 26.38
CA GLU A 197 -20.39 -10.13 25.75
C GLU A 197 -20.09 -9.54 24.37
N ARG A 198 -21.13 -9.18 23.60
CA ARG A 198 -20.99 -8.45 22.32
C ARG A 198 -20.33 -7.09 22.54
N GLY A 199 -20.76 -6.33 23.54
CA GLY A 199 -20.15 -5.05 23.89
C GLY A 199 -18.66 -5.19 24.25
N ARG A 200 -18.33 -6.17 25.10
CA ARG A 200 -16.93 -6.48 25.45
C ARG A 200 -16.11 -6.93 24.23
N HIS A 201 -16.69 -7.75 23.36
CA HIS A 201 -16.01 -8.20 22.14
C HIS A 201 -15.73 -7.02 21.20
N ALA A 202 -16.72 -6.16 20.94
CA ALA A 202 -16.57 -4.98 20.09
C ALA A 202 -15.52 -4.00 20.64
N ALA A 203 -15.48 -3.77 21.96
CA ALA A 203 -14.45 -2.94 22.57
C ALA A 203 -13.04 -3.52 22.38
N ASN A 204 -12.87 -4.84 22.58
CA ASN A 204 -11.59 -5.52 22.37
C ASN A 204 -11.17 -5.50 20.89
N LEU A 205 -12.11 -5.68 19.97
CA LEU A 205 -11.86 -5.62 18.53
C LEU A 205 -11.45 -4.21 18.09
N ASN A 206 -12.14 -3.17 18.57
CA ASN A 206 -11.79 -1.77 18.27
C ASN A 206 -10.37 -1.43 18.76
N LEU A 207 -10.02 -1.84 20.00
CA LEU A 207 -8.67 -1.68 20.52
C LEU A 207 -7.63 -2.45 19.69
N ALA A 208 -7.95 -3.66 19.25
CA ALA A 208 -7.07 -4.43 18.37
C ALA A 208 -6.84 -3.72 17.02
N TYR A 209 -7.89 -3.19 16.40
CA TYR A 209 -7.76 -2.43 15.16
C TYR A 209 -6.97 -1.15 15.33
N LYS A 210 -7.15 -0.41 16.43
CA LYS A 210 -6.31 0.77 16.73
C LYS A 210 -4.83 0.40 16.84
N ARG A 211 -4.51 -0.73 17.46
CA ARG A 211 -3.13 -1.24 17.53
C ARG A 211 -2.58 -1.60 16.16
N ILE A 212 -3.38 -2.25 15.30
CA ILE A 212 -2.97 -2.56 13.92
C ILE A 212 -2.75 -1.28 13.12
N ALA A 213 -3.65 -0.31 13.24
CA ALA A 213 -3.52 0.98 12.56
C ALA A 213 -2.21 1.67 12.94
N ASN A 214 -1.85 1.67 14.23
CA ASN A 214 -0.58 2.21 14.70
C ASN A 214 0.66 1.37 14.33
N PHE A 215 0.48 0.19 13.74
CA PHE A 215 1.58 -0.69 13.32
C PHE A 215 1.72 -0.80 11.80
N CYS A 216 0.65 -0.48 11.06
CA CYS A 216 0.65 -0.42 9.59
C CYS A 216 0.99 0.97 9.05
N VAL A 217 1.08 1.96 9.94
CA VAL A 217 1.52 3.32 9.67
C VAL A 217 2.98 3.42 10.07
#